data_AF-A0A8I2JZS8-F1
#
_entry.id   AF-A0A8I2JZS8-F1
#
_cell.length_a   1.000
_cell.length_b   1.000
_cell.length_c   1.000
_cell.angle_alpha   90.00
_cell.angle_beta   90.00
_cell.angle_gamma   90.00
#
_symmetry.space_group_name_H-M   'P 1'
#
loop_
_entity.id
_entity.type
_entity.pdbx_description
1 polymer ?
#
loop_
_entity_poly.entity_id
_entity_poly.type
_entity_poly.pdbx_seq_one_letter_code
_entity_poly.pdbx_strand_id
1 'polypeptide(L)' 'GFEHLLTSLQFYMDRDGFEDVVFGLEPTSVYHKPLAEFLITHGHLVVYVTNEAIKKNRALLDGRWDKNDTKDAANAAD' A
#
# COMPACT_ATOMS: atom_id res chain seq x y z
N GLY A 1 7.91 14.97 -4.14
CA GLY A 1 8.95 13.93 -4.00
C GLY A 1 8.57 13.00 -2.86
N PHE A 2 9.46 12.09 -2.44
CA PHE A 2 9.14 11.11 -1.39
C PHE A 2 8.88 11.77 -0.01
N GLU A 3 9.48 12.92 0.30
CA GLU A 3 9.14 13.71 1.50
C GLU A 3 7.67 14.19 1.55
N HIS A 4 7.11 14.53 0.40
CA HIS A 4 5.70 14.94 0.31
C HIS A 4 4.76 13.76 0.58
N LEU A 5 5.20 12.53 0.23
CA LEU A 5 4.47 11.31 0.55
C LEU A 5 4.41 11.11 2.08
N LEU A 6 5.55 11.24 2.78
CA LEU A 6 5.59 11.11 4.23
C LEU A 6 4.80 12.20 4.96
N THR A 7 4.86 13.44 4.46
CA THR A 7 4.08 14.55 5.01
C THR A 7 2.57 14.29 4.89
N SER A 8 2.13 13.80 3.72
CA SER A 8 0.72 13.47 3.48
C SER A 8 0.28 12.30 4.37
N LEU A 9 1.14 11.29 4.51
CA LEU A 9 0.90 10.13 5.36
C LEU A 9 0.73 10.52 6.83
N GLN A 10 1.64 11.34 7.37
CA GLN A 10 1.54 11.82 8.74
C GLN A 10 0.23 12.58 8.97
N PHE A 11 -0.16 13.45 8.02
CA PHE A 11 -1.44 14.16 8.11
C PHE A 11 -2.64 13.20 8.24
N TYR A 12 -2.68 12.12 7.46
CA TYR A 12 -3.77 11.14 7.53
C TYR A 12 -3.71 10.29 8.81
N MET A 13 -2.51 9.89 9.24
CA MET A 13 -2.33 9.15 10.49
C MET A 13 -2.82 9.98 11.69
N ASP A 14 -2.45 11.26 11.76
CA ASP A 14 -2.87 12.16 12.84
C ASP A 14 -4.38 12.44 12.80
N ARG A 15 -4.92 12.68 11.60
CA ARG A 15 -6.33 13.00 11.41
C ARG A 15 -7.24 11.83 11.80
N ASP A 16 -6.86 10.62 11.42
CA ASP A 16 -7.72 9.43 11.53
C ASP A 16 -7.34 8.53 12.73
N GLY A 17 -6.24 8.84 13.42
CA GLY A 17 -5.80 8.12 14.62
C GLY A 17 -5.15 6.77 14.32
N PHE A 18 -4.43 6.65 13.21
CA PHE A 18 -3.70 5.43 12.87
C PHE A 18 -2.31 5.40 13.53
N GLU A 19 -2.01 4.32 14.23
CA GLU A 19 -0.73 4.12 14.91
C GLU A 19 0.34 3.50 14.00
N ASP A 20 -0.10 2.68 13.04
CA ASP A 20 0.76 1.91 12.15
C ASP A 20 0.43 2.13 10.69
N VAL A 21 1.44 1.97 9.83
CA VAL A 21 1.29 2.04 8.38
C VAL A 21 2.17 1.02 7.67
N VAL A 22 1.62 0.44 6.60
CA VAL A 22 2.31 -0.53 5.74
C VAL A 22 2.22 -0.06 4.29
N PHE A 23 3.35 -0.07 3.58
CA PHE A 23 3.41 0.30 2.17
C PHE A 23 3.41 -0.94 1.29
N GLY A 24 2.33 -1.12 0.52
CA GLY A 24 2.28 -2.08 -0.58
C GLY A 24 2.89 -1.48 -1.84
N LEU A 25 3.97 -2.07 -2.36
CA LEU A 25 4.61 -1.65 -3.61
C LEU A 25 4.48 -2.72 -4.68
N GLU A 26 3.89 -2.35 -5.82
CA GLU A 26 3.89 -3.20 -6.99
C GLU A 26 5.22 -3.05 -7.75
N PRO A 27 5.97 -4.13 -8.01
CA PRO A 27 7.22 -4.05 -8.76
C PRO A 27 6.95 -3.97 -10.27
N THR A 28 6.36 -2.87 -10.74
CA THR A 28 5.95 -2.68 -12.15
C THR A 28 6.99 -2.01 -13.04
N SER A 29 8.14 -1.57 -12.51
CA SER A 29 9.21 -0.96 -13.31
C SER A 29 10.52 -0.85 -12.51
N VAL A 30 11.27 0.25 -12.62
CA VAL A 30 12.55 0.47 -11.91
C VAL A 30 12.36 1.36 -10.66
N TYR A 31 11.31 2.17 -10.62
CA TYR A 31 11.10 3.18 -9.57
C TYR A 31 10.73 2.62 -8.20
N HIS A 32 10.24 1.37 -8.14
CA HIS A 32 9.89 0.74 -6.86
C HIS A 32 11.11 0.55 -5.95
N LYS A 33 12.32 0.37 -6.51
CA LYS A 33 13.55 0.15 -5.73
C LYS A 33 13.96 1.38 -4.91
N PRO A 34 14.18 2.56 -5.52
CA PRO A 34 14.53 3.76 -4.75
C PRO A 34 13.42 4.19 -3.79
N LEU A 35 12.14 3.95 -4.14
CA LEU A 35 11.03 4.22 -3.24
C LEU A 35 11.01 3.26 -2.03
N ALA A 36 11.20 1.95 -2.26
CA ALA A 36 11.27 0.98 -1.18
C ALA A 36 12.44 1.27 -0.24
N GLU A 37 13.62 1.57 -0.79
CA GLU A 37 14.80 1.92 -0.01
C GLU A 37 14.56 3.20 0.82
N PHE A 38 13.96 4.22 0.23
CA PHE A 38 13.57 5.43 0.96
C PHE A 38 12.62 5.13 2.12
N LEU A 39 11.58 4.32 1.89
CA LEU A 39 10.60 3.99 2.94
C LEU A 39 11.20 3.13 4.06
N ILE A 40 12.02 2.13 3.72
CA ILE A 40 12.71 1.28 4.70
C ILE A 40 13.70 2.10 5.55
N THR A 41 14.45 3.00 4.93
CA THR A 41 15.41 3.87 5.66
C THR A 41 14.72 4.86 6.60
N HIS A 42 13.45 5.18 6.35
CA HIS A 42 12.59 5.97 7.25
C HIS A 42 11.80 5.12 8.26
N GLY A 43 12.07 3.81 8.34
CA GLY A 43 11.50 2.93 9.37
C GLY A 43 10.13 2.35 9.03
N HIS A 44 9.66 2.47 7.79
CA HIS A 44 8.36 1.94 7.39
C HIS A 44 8.43 0.49 6.92
N LEU A 45 7.37 -0.27 7.20
CA LEU A 45 7.21 -1.62 6.66
C LEU A 45 6.81 -1.55 5.19
N VAL A 46 7.59 -2.19 4.33
CA VAL A 46 7.36 -2.26 2.88
C VAL A 46 7.13 -3.70 2.47
N VAL A 47 6.00 -3.95 1.81
CA VAL A 47 5.62 -5.25 1.27
C VAL A 47 5.56 -5.14 -0.25
N TYR A 48 6.26 -6.03 -0.94
CA TYR A 48 6.12 -6.15 -2.39
C TYR A 48 4.87 -6.94 -2.73
N VAL A 49 3.92 -6.28 -3.38
CA VAL A 49 2.65 -6.88 -3.77
C VAL A 49 2.74 -7.21 -5.25
N THR A 50 2.72 -8.51 -5.59
CA THR A 50 2.71 -8.95 -6.99
C THR A 50 1.28 -9.06 -7.51
N ASN A 51 1.08 -8.91 -8.82
CA ASN A 51 -0.21 -9.11 -9.48
C ASN A 51 -0.85 -10.49 -9.16
N GLU A 52 -0.05 -11.52 -8.88
CA GLU A 52 -0.57 -12.82 -8.45
C GLU A 52 -1.12 -12.79 -7.02
N ALA A 53 -0.49 -12.05 -6.10
CA ALA A 53 -0.97 -11.88 -4.73
C ALA A 53 -2.31 -11.12 -4.72
N ILE A 54 -2.45 -10.06 -5.52
CA ILE A 54 -3.70 -9.30 -5.66
C ILE A 54 -4.81 -10.17 -6.26
N LYS A 55 -4.51 -10.97 -7.30
CA LYS A 55 -5.49 -11.87 -7.92
C LYS A 55 -5.97 -12.97 -6.95
N LYS A 56 -5.07 -13.52 -6.14
CA LYS A 56 -5.43 -14.52 -5.13
C LYS A 56 -6.24 -13.91 -3.98
N ASN A 57 -5.86 -12.72 -3.50
CA ASN A 57 -6.62 -12.03 -2.46
C ASN A 57 -8.01 -11.62 -2.95
N ARG A 58 -8.09 -11.14 -4.21
CA ARG A 58 -9.36 -10.87 -4.90
C ARG A 58 -10.24 -12.11 -5.04
N ALA A 59 -9.68 -13.28 -5.37
CA ALA A 59 -10.44 -14.52 -5.47
C ALA A 59 -10.94 -15.03 -4.10
N LEU A 60 -10.23 -14.70 -3.02
CA LEU A 60 -10.66 -14.99 -1.65
C LEU A 60 -11.76 -14.01 -1.17
N LEU A 61 -11.73 -12.77 -1.63
CA LEU A 61 -12.67 -11.70 -1.26
C LEU A 61 -13.90 -11.58 -2.20
N ASP A 62 -13.86 -12.10 -3.43
CA ASP A 62 -14.95 -12.02 -4.41
C ASP A 62 -16.04 -13.10 -4.14
N GLY A 63 -16.87 -12.82 -3.14
CA GLY A 63 -18.23 -13.39 -3.01
C GLY A 63 -19.34 -12.47 -3.51
N ARG A 64 -19.08 -11.19 -3.80
CA ARG A 64 -20.09 -10.24 -4.32
C ARG A 64 -19.51 -9.21 -5.29
N TRP A 65 -20.07 -9.25 -6.50
CA TRP A 65 -19.78 -8.37 -7.62
C TRP A 65 -20.49 -7.02 -7.43
N ASP A 66 -19.78 -6.10 -6.80
CA ASP A 66 -20.20 -4.70 -6.69
C ASP A 66 -19.05 -3.86 -7.24
N LYS A 67 -19.27 -3.28 -8.42
CA LYS A 67 -18.41 -2.29 -9.05
C LYS A 67 -18.51 -0.99 -8.26
N ASN A 68 -17.70 -0.83 -7.23
CA ASN A 68 -17.33 0.50 -6.77
C ASN A 68 -15.85 0.51 -6.37
N ASP A 69 -15.12 1.42 -6.97
CA ASP A 69 -13.66 1.44 -7.04
C ASP A 69 -13.06 2.08 -5.78
N THR A 70 -13.21 1.39 -4.66
CA THR A 70 -12.60 1.72 -3.36
C THR A 70 -11.75 0.56 -2.83
N LYS A 71 -11.46 -0.42 -3.70
CA LYS A 71 -10.99 -1.76 -3.31
C LYS A 71 -9.46 -1.93 -3.33
N ASP A 72 -8.68 -0.93 -3.73
CA ASP A 72 -7.21 -1.09 -3.76
C ASP A 72 -6.55 -0.92 -2.38
N ALA A 73 -7.11 -0.09 -1.50
CA ALA A 73 -6.54 0.14 -0.16
C ALA A 73 -6.77 -1.03 0.81
N ALA A 74 -7.80 -1.87 0.58
CA ALA A 74 -8.13 -3.00 1.46
C ALA A 74 -7.29 -4.26 1.20
N ASN A 75 -6.59 -4.34 0.06
CA ASN A 75 -5.92 -5.57 -0.38
C ASN A 75 -4.51 -5.78 0.21
N ALA A 76 -3.97 -4.79 0.93
CA ALA A 76 -2.62 -4.81 1.51
C ALA A 76 -2.58 -5.14 3.02
N ALA A 77 -3.74 -5.30 3.66
CA ALA A 77 -3.89 -5.40 5.10
C ALA A 77 -4.50 -6.73 5.59
N ASP A 78 -4.54 -7.77 4.74
CA ASP A 78 -4.93 -9.15 5.09
C ASP A 78 -3.75 -10.11 4.89
#